data_AF-A0A2V7HLP5-F1
#
_entry.id   AF-A0A2V7HLP5-F1
#
_cell.length_a   1.000
_cell.length_b   1.000
_cell.length_c   1.000
_cell.angle_alpha   90.00
_cell.angle_beta   90.00
_cell.angle_gamma   90.00
#
_symmetry.space_group_name_H-M   'P 1'
#
loop_
_entity.id
_entity.type
_entity.pdbx_description
1 polymer ?
#
loop_
_entity_poly.entity_id
_entity_poly.type
_entity_poly.pdbx_seq_one_letter_code
_entity_poly.pdbx_strand_id
1 'polypeptide(L)'
;MVAYIMSLADRPTSGPSLPVRGTYVPPAGSGDSPTGVTVLRAAYTDRGANGMPAITTEKEIALRSPTVAVANGELSEGVSKQSVPELPVPVTVVNRPGASVALKQIDLTGVGAVTFAVVAPAQYQAKGGQIEVHLDSPTGALLGESELIRPSDGVAPLRLRTVLRP
;
A
#
# COMPACT_ATOMS: atom_id res chain seq x y z
N MET A 1 -24.66 -27.77 2.01
CA MET A 1 -23.97 -27.62 0.71
C MET A 1 -24.90 -27.09 -0.41
N VAL A 2 -26.16 -27.55 -0.51
CA VAL A 2 -27.13 -27.04 -1.51
C VAL A 2 -27.49 -25.55 -1.31
N ALA A 3 -27.58 -25.08 -0.07
CA ALA A 3 -27.86 -23.66 0.23
C ALA A 3 -26.77 -22.69 -0.26
N TYR A 4 -25.50 -23.14 -0.34
CA TYR A 4 -24.40 -22.32 -0.86
C TYR A 4 -24.51 -22.16 -2.39
N ILE A 5 -24.91 -23.23 -3.09
CA ILE A 5 -25.14 -23.21 -4.54
C ILE A 5 -26.35 -22.32 -4.87
N MET A 6 -27.42 -22.39 -4.08
CA MET A 6 -28.58 -21.50 -4.21
C MET A 6 -28.22 -20.03 -3.92
N SER A 7 -27.36 -19.76 -2.93
CA SER A 7 -26.89 -18.39 -2.62
C SER A 7 -26.01 -17.76 -3.71
N LEU A 8 -25.46 -18.56 -4.63
CA LEU A 8 -24.74 -18.05 -5.81
C LEU A 8 -25.71 -17.64 -6.92
N ALA A 9 -26.85 -18.33 -7.03
CA ALA A 9 -27.90 -18.02 -8.01
C ALA A 9 -28.78 -16.84 -7.56
N ASP A 10 -29.02 -16.70 -6.26
CA ASP A 10 -29.87 -15.65 -5.66
C ASP A 10 -29.11 -14.37 -5.31
N ARG A 11 -27.91 -14.13 -5.87
CA ARG A 11 -27.26 -12.84 -5.66
C ARG A 11 -28.16 -11.76 -6.27
N PRO A 12 -28.74 -10.85 -5.45
CA PRO A 12 -29.48 -9.73 -5.99
C PRO A 12 -28.54 -9.03 -6.95
N THR A 13 -29.04 -8.72 -8.14
CA THR A 13 -28.34 -7.88 -9.10
C THR A 13 -27.73 -6.72 -8.33
N SER A 14 -26.39 -6.64 -8.46
CA SER A 14 -25.56 -5.61 -7.86
C SER A 14 -26.29 -4.28 -7.86
N GLY A 15 -26.15 -3.49 -6.79
CA GLY A 15 -26.62 -2.12 -6.77
C GLY A 15 -26.31 -1.37 -8.08
N PRO A 16 -27.07 -0.31 -8.39
CA PRO A 16 -27.06 0.33 -9.71
C PRO A 16 -25.63 0.49 -10.24
N SER A 17 -25.40 0.00 -11.46
CA SER A 17 -24.09 0.09 -12.10
C SER A 17 -23.61 1.53 -12.11
N LEU A 18 -22.32 1.73 -11.85
CA LEU A 18 -21.72 3.05 -11.98
C LEU A 18 -21.88 3.54 -13.44
N PRO A 19 -21.97 4.87 -13.66
CA PRO A 19 -22.00 5.42 -15.01
C PRO A 19 -20.81 4.95 -15.85
N VAL A 20 -21.01 4.82 -17.16
CA VAL A 20 -19.97 4.40 -18.12
C VAL A 20 -18.74 5.33 -18.17
N ARG A 21 -18.87 6.53 -17.63
CA ARG A 21 -17.78 7.49 -17.42
C ARG A 21 -17.97 8.17 -16.07
N GLY A 22 -16.89 8.30 -15.31
CA GLY A 22 -16.90 9.00 -14.04
C GLY A 22 -15.55 8.92 -13.35
N THR A 23 -15.50 9.53 -12.18
CA THR A 23 -14.35 9.44 -11.27
C THR A 23 -14.78 8.61 -10.07
N TYR A 24 -13.97 7.62 -9.74
CA TYR A 24 -14.13 6.86 -8.50
C TYR A 24 -12.93 7.16 -7.61
N VAL A 25 -13.20 7.72 -6.44
CA VAL A 25 -12.19 7.89 -5.39
C VAL A 25 -12.38 6.69 -4.45
N PRO A 26 -11.45 5.72 -4.41
CA PRO A 26 -11.50 4.67 -3.42
C PRO A 26 -11.59 5.30 -2.03
N PRO A 27 -12.39 4.75 -1.10
CA PRO A 27 -12.32 5.19 0.28
C PRO A 27 -10.85 5.10 0.71
N ALA A 28 -10.34 6.15 1.37
CA ALA A 28 -9.03 6.09 1.98
C ALA A 28 -9.01 4.79 2.80
N GLY A 29 -8.05 3.89 2.51
CA GLY A 29 -7.97 2.62 3.22
C GLY A 29 -8.13 2.91 4.70
N SER A 30 -9.09 2.26 5.37
CA SER A 30 -9.28 2.51 6.79
C SER A 30 -7.95 2.27 7.49
N GLY A 31 -7.64 3.03 8.54
CA GLY A 31 -6.45 2.76 9.36
C GLY A 31 -6.35 1.29 9.82
N ASP A 32 -7.49 0.59 9.81
CA ASP A 32 -7.68 -0.82 10.14
C ASP A 32 -7.35 -1.79 8.99
N SER A 33 -7.26 -1.34 7.74
CA SER A 33 -6.91 -2.17 6.57
C SER A 33 -5.82 -1.51 5.71
N PRO A 34 -4.60 -1.36 6.25
CA PRO A 34 -3.46 -0.78 5.52
C PRO A 34 -3.07 -1.62 4.28
N THR A 35 -3.56 -2.85 4.15
CA THR A 35 -3.34 -3.76 3.02
C THR A 35 -4.58 -3.95 2.15
N GLY A 36 -5.63 -3.14 2.34
CA GLY A 36 -6.86 -3.21 1.57
C GLY A 36 -6.60 -3.09 0.07
N VAL A 37 -7.37 -3.85 -0.71
CA VAL A 37 -7.37 -3.80 -2.18
C VAL A 37 -8.77 -3.46 -2.65
N THR A 38 -8.89 -2.41 -3.47
CA THR A 38 -10.14 -2.07 -4.14
C THR A 38 -10.13 -2.64 -5.54
N VAL A 39 -11.09 -3.50 -5.86
CA VAL A 39 -11.22 -4.07 -7.20
C VAL A 39 -12.30 -3.29 -7.95
N LEU A 40 -11.90 -2.60 -9.02
CA LEU A 40 -12.81 -1.99 -9.97
C LEU A 40 -13.13 -3.01 -11.05
N ARG A 41 -14.40 -3.43 -11.12
CA ARG A 41 -14.89 -4.40 -12.11
C ARG A 41 -15.87 -3.74 -13.07
N ALA A 42 -15.64 -3.94 -14.37
CA ALA A 42 -16.60 -3.64 -15.42
C ALA A 42 -17.07 -4.96 -16.03
N ALA A 43 -18.39 -5.18 -16.09
CA ALA A 43 -18.99 -6.36 -16.70
C ALA A 43 -20.08 -5.92 -17.69
N TYR A 44 -20.14 -6.58 -18.83
CA TYR A 44 -21.15 -6.36 -19.86
C TYR A 44 -21.75 -7.69 -20.29
N THR A 45 -23.08 -7.78 -20.26
CA THR A 45 -23.84 -8.91 -20.77
C THR A 45 -24.58 -8.43 -22.01
N ASP A 46 -24.33 -9.07 -23.16
CA ASP A 46 -25.11 -8.79 -24.36
C ASP A 46 -26.54 -9.34 -24.23
N ARG A 47 -27.39 -9.06 -25.23
CA ARG A 47 -28.79 -9.51 -25.19
C ARG A 47 -29.01 -10.91 -25.77
N GLY A 48 -27.96 -11.58 -26.27
CA GLY A 48 -28.11 -12.72 -27.17
C GLY A 48 -28.85 -12.38 -28.47
N ALA A 49 -28.90 -13.30 -29.41
CA ALA A 49 -29.71 -13.19 -30.62
C ALA A 49 -29.93 -14.56 -31.30
N ASN A 50 -31.03 -14.72 -32.04
CA ASN A 50 -31.28 -15.88 -32.92
C ASN A 50 -31.16 -17.25 -32.22
N GLY A 51 -31.68 -17.37 -31.00
CA GLY A 51 -31.60 -18.61 -30.20
C GLY A 51 -30.25 -18.82 -29.50
N MET A 52 -29.29 -17.91 -29.66
CA MET A 52 -28.04 -17.92 -28.89
C MET A 52 -28.25 -17.26 -27.52
N PRO A 53 -27.68 -17.86 -26.46
CA PRO A 53 -27.73 -17.28 -25.11
C PRO A 53 -26.91 -15.98 -25.04
N ALA A 54 -27.23 -15.15 -24.05
CA ALA A 54 -26.46 -13.96 -23.75
C ALA A 54 -25.03 -14.30 -23.31
N ILE A 55 -24.06 -13.51 -23.76
CA ILE A 55 -22.66 -13.66 -23.38
C ILE A 55 -22.26 -12.52 -22.45
N THR A 56 -21.56 -12.86 -21.37
CA THR A 56 -20.99 -11.89 -20.43
C THR A 56 -19.48 -11.81 -20.59
N THR A 57 -18.94 -10.59 -20.66
CA THR A 57 -17.51 -10.31 -20.57
C THR A 57 -17.26 -9.38 -19.39
N GLU A 58 -16.16 -9.61 -18.67
CA GLU A 58 -15.74 -8.74 -17.56
C GLU A 58 -14.25 -8.37 -17.64
N LYS A 59 -13.91 -7.25 -17.01
CA LYS A 59 -12.55 -6.79 -16.80
C LYS A 59 -12.40 -6.21 -15.40
N GLU A 60 -11.29 -6.52 -14.76
CA GLU A 60 -10.98 -6.07 -13.40
C GLU A 60 -9.67 -5.28 -13.36
N ILE A 61 -9.63 -4.27 -12.49
CA ILE A 61 -8.42 -3.52 -12.11
C ILE A 61 -8.34 -3.53 -10.59
N ALA A 62 -7.22 -4.04 -10.06
CA ALA A 62 -6.94 -4.03 -8.63
C ALA A 62 -6.15 -2.78 -8.24
N LEU A 63 -6.76 -1.91 -7.43
CA LEU A 63 -6.13 -0.75 -6.81
C LEU A 63 -5.62 -1.15 -5.43
N ARG A 64 -4.30 -1.19 -5.26
CA ARG A 64 -3.66 -1.55 -3.99
C ARG A 64 -3.61 -0.34 -3.06
N SER A 65 -3.61 -0.60 -1.76
CA SER A 65 -3.33 0.42 -0.75
C SER A 65 -2.03 1.18 -1.08
N PRO A 66 -2.01 2.53 -0.96
CA PRO A 66 -0.80 3.32 -1.11
C PRO A 66 0.14 3.21 0.12
N THR A 67 -0.21 2.38 1.11
CA THR A 67 0.61 2.15 2.30
C THR A 67 1.46 0.90 2.13
N VAL A 68 2.77 1.06 2.28
CA VAL A 68 3.72 -0.05 2.23
C VAL A 68 4.36 -0.23 3.60
N ALA A 69 4.28 -1.44 4.14
CA ALA A 69 5.03 -1.81 5.33
C ALA A 69 6.49 -2.04 4.92
N VAL A 70 7.38 -1.11 5.28
CA VAL A 70 8.81 -1.18 4.95
C VAL A 70 9.41 -2.51 5.40
N ALA A 71 9.00 -3.04 6.55
CA ALA A 71 9.48 -4.31 7.10
C ALA A 71 9.16 -5.55 6.24
N ASN A 72 8.39 -5.43 5.17
CA ASN A 72 8.14 -6.51 4.22
C ASN A 72 9.10 -6.51 3.02
N GLY A 73 9.98 -5.51 2.91
CA GLY A 73 11.05 -5.50 1.91
C GLY A 73 12.19 -6.45 2.24
N GLU A 74 13.18 -6.49 1.36
CA GLU A 74 14.44 -7.20 1.59
C GLU A 74 15.33 -6.35 2.50
N LEU A 75 15.56 -6.85 3.71
CA LEU A 75 16.30 -6.15 4.75
C LEU A 75 17.81 -6.36 4.56
N SER A 76 18.59 -5.30 4.58
CA SER A 76 20.05 -5.42 4.67
C SER A 76 20.49 -5.80 6.08
N GLU A 77 21.79 -6.10 6.22
CA GLU A 77 22.42 -6.15 7.53
C GLU A 77 22.20 -4.83 8.28
N GLY A 78 21.96 -4.90 9.60
CA GLY A 78 21.68 -3.73 10.42
C GLY A 78 20.21 -3.29 10.44
N VAL A 79 19.31 -3.98 9.72
CA VAL A 79 17.86 -3.79 9.84
C VAL A 79 17.20 -5.06 10.38
N SER A 80 16.24 -4.91 11.28
CA SER A 80 15.39 -6.02 11.75
C SER A 80 13.91 -5.70 11.64
N LYS A 81 13.11 -6.76 11.55
CA LYS A 81 11.64 -6.70 11.55
C LYS A 81 11.13 -6.99 12.94
N GLN A 82 10.22 -6.16 13.44
CA GLN A 82 9.56 -6.37 14.72
C GLN A 82 8.04 -6.31 14.57
N SER A 83 7.34 -7.27 15.14
CA SER A 83 5.88 -7.23 15.27
C SER A 83 5.51 -6.49 16.55
N VAL A 84 4.60 -5.53 16.45
CA VAL A 84 4.09 -4.74 17.57
C VAL A 84 2.59 -5.04 17.66
N PRO A 85 2.08 -5.60 18.77
CA PRO A 85 0.68 -6.02 18.87
C PRO A 85 -0.35 -4.93 18.54
N GLU A 86 -0.01 -3.67 18.84
CA GLU A 86 -0.86 -2.50 18.64
C GLU A 86 -0.85 -2.00 17.19
N LEU A 87 0.03 -2.52 16.34
CA LEU A 87 0.17 -2.08 14.94
C LEU A 87 -0.30 -3.17 13.97
N PRO A 88 -1.09 -2.82 12.95
CA PRO A 88 -1.60 -3.78 11.97
C PRO A 88 -0.53 -4.28 10.99
N VAL A 89 0.67 -3.69 11.02
CA VAL A 89 1.81 -4.05 10.17
C VAL A 89 3.10 -4.11 10.98
N PRO A 90 4.04 -4.98 10.61
CA PRO A 90 5.35 -5.03 11.25
C PRO A 90 6.13 -3.73 11.03
N VAL A 91 6.95 -3.38 12.01
CA VAL A 91 7.83 -2.20 11.96
C VAL A 91 9.26 -2.59 11.63
N THR A 92 9.96 -1.66 10.99
CA THR A 92 11.38 -1.76 10.68
C THR A 92 12.19 -1.11 11.79
N VAL A 93 13.15 -1.84 12.36
CA VAL A 93 14.09 -1.31 13.35
C VAL A 93 15.46 -1.19 12.70
N VAL A 94 16.01 0.03 12.70
CA VAL A 94 17.32 0.34 12.13
C VAL A 94 18.35 0.37 13.26
N ASN A 95 19.31 -0.54 13.19
CA ASN A 95 20.35 -0.75 14.21
C ASN A 95 21.72 -0.25 13.79
N ARG A 96 21.93 0.03 12.49
CA ARG A 96 23.21 0.51 11.96
C ARG A 96 23.02 1.61 10.91
N PRO A 97 23.94 2.59 10.83
CA PRO A 97 24.01 3.52 9.71
C PRO A 97 24.26 2.80 8.39
N GLY A 98 23.73 3.35 7.28
CA GLY A 98 23.87 2.77 5.94
C GLY A 98 23.05 1.50 5.71
N ALA A 99 22.22 1.10 6.67
CA ALA A 99 21.31 -0.02 6.51
C ALA A 99 20.13 0.39 5.61
N SER A 100 19.68 -0.52 4.76
CA SER A 100 18.70 -0.27 3.70
C SER A 100 17.61 -1.34 3.69
N VAL A 101 16.46 -0.98 3.11
CA VAL A 101 15.40 -1.94 2.81
C VAL A 101 15.01 -1.80 1.35
N ALA A 102 15.16 -2.87 0.58
CA ALA A 102 14.78 -2.88 -0.83
C ALA A 102 13.31 -3.31 -0.99
N LEU A 103 12.52 -2.44 -1.59
CA LEU A 103 11.13 -2.71 -1.95
C LEU A 103 11.06 -2.99 -3.45
N LYS A 104 10.85 -4.26 -3.80
CA LYS A 104 10.80 -4.70 -5.21
C LYS A 104 9.42 -4.47 -5.80
N GLN A 105 9.40 -4.21 -7.12
CA GLN A 105 8.18 -4.11 -7.92
C GLN A 105 7.22 -2.99 -7.46
N ILE A 106 7.79 -1.88 -6.98
CA ILE A 106 7.03 -0.65 -6.75
C ILE A 106 7.17 0.25 -7.96
N ASP A 107 6.03 0.59 -8.57
CA ASP A 107 5.96 1.62 -9.60
C ASP A 107 5.74 2.99 -8.94
N LEU A 108 6.67 3.91 -9.12
CA LEU A 108 6.60 5.29 -8.62
C LEU A 108 6.17 6.29 -9.70
N THR A 109 5.70 5.82 -10.87
CA THR A 109 5.25 6.67 -11.98
C THR A 109 4.13 7.59 -11.51
N GLY A 110 4.34 8.91 -11.64
CA GLY A 110 3.38 9.93 -11.20
C GLY A 110 3.34 10.17 -9.69
N VAL A 111 4.20 9.54 -8.90
CA VAL A 111 4.29 9.75 -7.44
C VAL A 111 5.24 10.91 -7.15
N GLY A 112 4.69 12.05 -6.72
CA GLY A 112 5.49 13.25 -6.41
C GLY A 112 6.04 13.31 -4.98
N ALA A 113 5.54 12.47 -4.06
CA ALA A 113 6.02 12.43 -2.68
C ALA A 113 5.62 11.13 -1.98
N VAL A 114 6.40 10.76 -0.97
CA VAL A 114 6.10 9.67 -0.03
C VAL A 114 6.04 10.22 1.39
N THR A 115 5.32 9.55 2.28
CA THR A 115 5.25 9.92 3.69
C THR A 115 5.72 8.77 4.55
N PHE A 116 6.80 8.97 5.29
CA PHE A 116 7.30 8.00 6.26
C PHE A 116 6.61 8.18 7.61
N ALA A 117 6.26 7.07 8.26
CA ALA A 117 5.86 7.03 9.65
C ALA A 117 7.04 6.55 10.48
N VAL A 118 7.66 7.45 11.24
CA VAL A 118 8.95 7.19 11.91
C VAL A 118 8.90 7.59 13.37
N VAL A 119 9.66 6.89 14.22
CA VAL A 119 9.84 7.27 15.61
C VAL A 119 11.29 6.98 16.01
N ALA A 120 11.87 7.86 16.82
CA ALA A 120 13.19 7.67 17.41
C ALA A 120 13.06 7.81 18.94
N PRO A 121 12.62 6.76 19.66
CA PRO A 121 12.36 6.88 21.09
C PRO A 121 13.66 7.07 21.89
N ALA A 122 13.78 8.20 22.60
CA ALA A 122 14.96 8.50 23.41
C ALA A 122 15.16 7.48 24.55
N GLN A 123 14.08 6.92 25.08
CA GLN A 123 14.07 5.86 26.10
C GLN A 123 14.80 4.57 25.67
N TYR A 124 14.87 4.30 24.36
CA TYR A 124 15.62 3.19 23.79
C TYR A 124 16.98 3.63 23.22
N GLN A 125 17.45 4.82 23.60
CA GLN A 125 18.69 5.43 23.13
C GLN A 125 18.77 5.55 21.59
N ALA A 126 17.62 5.65 20.92
CA ALA A 126 17.58 5.87 19.49
C ALA A 126 18.30 7.18 19.14
N LYS A 127 19.16 7.14 18.11
CA LYS A 127 19.94 8.31 17.68
C LYS A 127 19.21 9.20 16.67
N GLY A 128 18.11 8.71 16.10
CA GLY A 128 17.49 9.34 14.94
C GLY A 128 18.33 9.10 13.69
N GLY A 129 18.16 9.95 12.69
CA GLY A 129 18.85 9.83 11.41
C GLY A 129 18.03 10.41 10.26
N GLN A 130 18.35 9.97 9.05
CA GLN A 130 17.71 10.46 7.84
C GLN A 130 17.39 9.28 6.93
N ILE A 131 16.34 9.42 6.13
CA ILE A 131 15.91 8.41 5.17
C ILE A 131 16.16 8.94 3.78
N GLU A 132 16.94 8.19 3.01
CA GLU A 132 17.14 8.43 1.59
C GLU A 132 16.35 7.40 0.79
N VAL A 133 15.74 7.86 -0.31
CA VAL A 133 15.00 7.03 -1.25
C VAL A 133 15.83 6.93 -2.52
N HIS A 134 16.37 5.75 -2.80
CA HIS A 134 17.14 5.48 -4.01
C HIS A 134 16.39 4.58 -4.98
N LEU A 135 16.64 4.77 -6.27
CA LEU A 135 16.17 3.90 -7.34
C LEU A 135 17.13 2.71 -7.54
N ASP A 136 16.56 1.51 -7.70
CA ASP A 136 17.21 0.23 -8.02
C ASP A 136 18.22 -0.35 -7.01
N SER A 137 19.04 0.47 -6.36
CA SER A 137 20.04 0.02 -5.38
C SER A 137 20.20 1.02 -4.23
N PRO A 138 20.77 0.61 -3.08
CA PRO A 138 21.02 1.51 -1.95
C PRO A 138 21.94 2.70 -2.25
N THR A 139 22.67 2.65 -3.37
CA THR A 139 23.57 3.72 -3.85
C THR A 139 23.17 4.22 -5.23
N GLY A 140 21.96 3.90 -5.68
CA GLY A 140 21.43 4.30 -6.98
C GLY A 140 21.01 5.76 -7.00
N ALA A 141 20.25 6.15 -8.04
CA ALA A 141 19.80 7.53 -8.18
C ALA A 141 18.95 7.96 -6.96
N LEU A 142 19.36 9.04 -6.29
CA LEU A 142 18.64 9.60 -5.15
C LEU A 142 17.37 10.30 -5.65
N LEU A 143 16.21 9.75 -5.29
CA LEU A 143 14.90 10.31 -5.63
C LEU A 143 14.44 11.33 -4.59
N GLY A 144 14.83 11.18 -3.34
CA GLY A 144 14.41 12.08 -2.27
C GLY A 144 15.03 11.75 -0.93
N GLU A 145 15.01 12.74 -0.06
CA GLU A 145 15.67 12.70 1.25
C GLU A 145 14.75 13.32 2.30
N SER A 146 14.54 12.63 3.41
CA SER A 146 13.67 13.10 4.49
C SER A 146 14.33 14.23 5.28
N GLU A 147 13.53 14.96 6.05
CA GLU A 147 14.09 15.79 7.13
C GLU A 147 14.78 14.92 8.20
N LEU A 148 15.67 15.54 8.98
CA LEU A 148 16.38 14.88 10.07
C LEU A 148 15.41 14.42 11.17
N ILE A 149 15.34 13.12 11.39
CA ILE A 149 14.63 12.49 12.49
C ILE A 149 15.44 12.70 13.76
N ARG A 150 14.87 13.39 14.74
CA ARG A 150 15.50 13.61 16.04
C ARG A 150 14.91 12.66 17.08
N PRO A 151 15.70 12.25 18.08
CA PRO A 151 15.17 11.50 19.22
C PRO A 151 14.06 12.28 19.94
N SER A 152 13.01 11.59 20.36
CA SER A 152 11.87 12.17 21.09
C SER A 152 11.39 11.25 22.21
N ASP A 153 10.80 11.84 23.24
CA ASP A 153 10.14 11.10 24.34
C ASP A 153 8.75 10.58 23.96
N GLY A 154 8.20 11.04 22.83
CA GLY A 154 6.94 10.56 22.29
C GLY A 154 7.06 9.20 21.60
N VAL A 155 6.02 8.37 21.77
CA VAL A 155 5.86 7.08 21.08
C VAL A 155 5.01 7.19 19.80
N ALA A 156 4.38 8.34 19.56
CA ALA A 156 3.60 8.58 18.35
C ALA A 156 4.54 8.76 17.14
N PRO A 157 4.29 8.08 16.01
CA PRO A 157 5.13 8.22 14.83
C PRO A 157 4.96 9.61 14.20
N LEU A 158 6.09 10.25 13.92
CA LEU A 158 6.17 11.44 13.09
C LEU A 158 5.88 11.09 11.64
N ARG A 159 5.09 11.92 10.97
CA ARG A 159 4.79 11.81 9.54
C ARG A 159 5.73 12.72 8.76
N LEU A 160 6.74 12.13 8.12
CA LEU A 160 7.72 12.86 7.32
C LEU A 160 7.40 12.76 5.83
N ARG A 161 6.87 13.85 5.26
CA ARG A 161 6.64 13.94 3.82
C ARG A 161 7.95 14.24 3.10
N THR A 162 8.35 13.36 2.21
CA THR A 162 9.55 13.45 1.38
C THR A 162 9.14 13.62 -0.07
N VAL A 163 9.54 14.73 -0.70
CA VAL A 163 9.27 14.98 -2.13
C VAL A 163 10.19 14.11 -2.96
N LEU A 164 9.62 13.44 -3.98
CA LEU A 164 10.38 12.64 -4.92
C LEU A 164 10.67 13.45 -6.19
N ARG A 165 11.91 13.34 -6.67
CA ARG A 165 12.42 13.91 -7.91
C ARG A 165 12.93 12.77 -8.78
N PRO A 166 12.10 12.24 -9.69
CA PRO A 166 12.50 11.21 -10.63
C PRO A 166 13.52 11.72 -11.65
#